data_AF-A0A9D4MWH7-F1
#
_entry.id   AF-A0A9D4MWH7-F1
#
_cell.length_a   1.000
_cell.length_b   1.000
_cell.length_c   1.000
_cell.angle_alpha   90.00
_cell.angle_beta   90.00
_cell.angle_gamma   90.00
#
_symmetry.space_group_name_H-M   'P 1'
#
loop_
_entity.id
_entity.type
_entity.pdbx_description
1 polymer ?
#
loop_
_entity_poly.entity_id
_entity_poly.type
_entity_poly.pdbx_seq_one_letter_code
_entity_poly.pdbx_strand_id
1 'polypeptide(L)'
;MEFVADYSPEILVLPVGTNDLYEDVSVESIEEQISDIVYEAISNIKVAKVIVCQVLHRCEPTIWTRFPVDLHWFNARVDKLNSSLKRTPKSRFPNKAFLWRMKGFWSPETKNKNFASDGCHLSDDGQFKLLSNIWAAIIAAHRQSLK
;
A
#
# COMPACT_ATOMS: atom_id res chain seq x y z
N MET A 1 -20.46 1.33 -17.02
CA MET A 1 -19.72 1.20 -15.75
C MET A 1 -18.82 0.01 -15.93
N GLU A 2 -17.51 0.21 -15.88
CA GLU A 2 -16.52 -0.85 -16.11
C GLU A 2 -16.24 -1.54 -14.77
N PHE A 3 -16.42 -2.86 -14.70
CA PHE A 3 -16.13 -3.64 -13.49
C PHE A 3 -14.73 -4.26 -13.60
N VAL A 4 -14.04 -4.43 -12.46
CA VAL A 4 -12.70 -5.05 -12.44
C VAL A 4 -12.70 -6.44 -13.11
N ALA A 5 -13.81 -7.17 -12.99
CA ALA A 5 -14.01 -8.46 -13.64
C ALA A 5 -13.94 -8.40 -15.17
N ASP A 6 -14.34 -7.29 -15.79
CA ASP A 6 -14.36 -7.12 -17.24
C ASP A 6 -12.94 -7.07 -17.84
N TYR A 7 -11.95 -6.63 -17.05
CA TYR A 7 -10.55 -6.58 -17.47
C TYR A 7 -9.83 -7.92 -17.27
N SER A 8 -10.40 -8.85 -16.51
CA SER A 8 -9.81 -10.14 -16.16
C SER A 8 -8.31 -10.06 -15.77
N PRO A 9 -7.93 -9.25 -14.76
CA PRO A 9 -6.53 -9.01 -14.47
C PRO A 9 -5.85 -10.25 -13.88
N GLU A 10 -4.66 -10.60 -14.39
CA GLU A 10 -3.83 -11.65 -13.80
C GLU A 10 -3.19 -11.20 -12.47
N ILE A 11 -2.81 -9.92 -12.39
CA ILE A 11 -2.16 -9.31 -11.23
C ILE A 11 -2.92 -8.04 -10.86
N LEU A 12 -3.33 -7.94 -9.60
CA LEU A 12 -3.92 -6.73 -9.02
C LEU A 12 -2.92 -6.11 -8.02
N VAL A 13 -2.67 -4.80 -8.15
CA VAL A 13 -1.81 -4.03 -7.23
C VAL A 13 -2.65 -3.03 -6.46
N LEU A 14 -2.52 -3.02 -5.14
CA LEU A 14 -3.35 -2.22 -4.22
C LEU A 14 -2.48 -1.23 -3.41
N PRO A 15 -2.25 -0.01 -3.93
CA PRO A 15 -1.65 1.10 -3.19
C PRO A 15 -2.71 1.88 -2.39
N VAL A 16 -3.27 1.25 -1.36
CA VAL A 16 -4.39 1.77 -0.53
C VAL A 16 -4.00 1.86 0.94
N GLY A 17 -4.77 2.59 1.77
CA GLY A 17 -4.61 2.66 3.23
C GLY A 17 -4.18 4.02 3.78
N THR A 18 -3.51 4.87 3.00
CA THR A 18 -2.97 6.15 3.51
C THR A 18 -4.07 7.13 3.93
N ASN A 19 -5.16 7.19 3.16
CA ASN A 19 -6.28 8.08 3.45
C ASN A 19 -7.20 7.46 4.50
N ASP A 20 -7.37 6.14 4.48
CA ASP A 20 -8.22 5.40 5.43
C ASP A 20 -7.71 5.57 6.87
N LEU A 21 -6.39 5.68 7.06
CA LEU A 21 -5.77 5.89 8.36
C LEU A 21 -6.00 7.28 8.96
N TYR A 22 -6.39 8.25 8.13
CA TYR A 22 -6.60 9.64 8.52
C TYR A 22 -7.87 9.82 9.36
N GLU A 23 -8.88 8.99 9.13
CA GLU A 23 -10.16 9.04 9.85
C GLU A 23 -10.10 8.32 11.19
N ASP A 24 -11.10 8.54 12.05
CA ASP A 24 -11.25 7.89 13.36
C ASP A 24 -11.73 6.42 13.25
N VAL A 25 -11.28 5.76 12.19
CA VAL A 25 -11.49 4.33 11.94
C VAL A 25 -10.38 3.55 12.65
N SER A 26 -10.69 2.39 13.20
CA SER A 26 -9.64 1.55 13.80
C SER A 26 -8.72 0.96 12.72
N VAL A 27 -7.45 0.75 13.07
CA VAL A 27 -6.48 0.10 12.16
C VAL A 27 -6.95 -1.31 11.77
N GLU A 28 -7.60 -2.00 12.70
CA GLU A 28 -8.21 -3.31 12.51
C GLU A 28 -9.31 -3.28 11.45
N SER A 29 -10.20 -2.29 11.49
CA SER A 29 -11.27 -2.18 10.48
C SER A 29 -10.72 -1.87 9.10
N ILE A 30 -9.69 -1.04 9.00
CA ILE A 30 -9.01 -0.76 7.71
C ILE A 30 -8.36 -2.04 7.17
N GLU A 31 -7.72 -2.83 8.04
CA GLU A 31 -7.11 -4.10 7.64
C GLU A 31 -8.15 -5.14 7.19
N GLU A 32 -9.30 -5.20 7.87
CA GLU A 32 -10.42 -6.06 7.48
C GLU A 32 -10.95 -5.66 6.10
N GLN A 33 -11.18 -4.36 5.85
CA GLN A 33 -11.63 -3.86 4.54
C GLN A 33 -10.63 -4.20 3.42
N ILE A 34 -9.33 -3.99 3.65
CA ILE A 34 -8.30 -4.38 2.67
C ILE A 34 -8.30 -5.90 2.45
N SER A 35 -8.47 -6.68 3.51
CA SER A 35 -8.52 -8.14 3.43
C SER A 35 -9.75 -8.65 2.67
N ASP A 36 -10.89 -7.98 2.80
CA ASP A 36 -12.11 -8.30 2.06
C ASP A 36 -11.95 -7.97 0.57
N ILE A 37 -11.30 -6.86 0.21
CA ILE A 37 -10.94 -6.55 -1.19
C ILE A 37 -10.05 -7.66 -1.76
N VAL A 38 -9.04 -8.11 -1.00
CA VAL A 38 -8.16 -9.21 -1.41
C VAL A 38 -8.95 -10.51 -1.57
N TYR A 39 -9.89 -10.78 -0.66
CA TYR A 39 -10.75 -11.95 -0.71
C TYR A 39 -11.63 -11.95 -1.96
N GLU A 40 -12.27 -10.82 -2.25
CA GLU A 40 -13.14 -10.63 -3.42
C GLU A 40 -12.35 -10.82 -4.72
N ALA A 41 -11.19 -10.19 -4.82
CA ALA A 41 -10.31 -10.28 -5.98
C ALA A 41 -9.92 -11.74 -6.29
N ILE A 42 -9.53 -12.51 -5.28
CA ILE A 42 -9.06 -13.90 -5.48
C ILE A 42 -10.24 -14.87 -5.64
N SER A 43 -11.26 -14.74 -4.80
CA SER A 43 -12.31 -15.75 -4.67
C SER A 43 -13.40 -15.58 -5.73
N ASN A 44 -13.73 -14.34 -6.10
CA ASN A 44 -14.85 -14.05 -6.98
C ASN A 44 -14.39 -13.56 -8.35
N ILE A 45 -13.45 -12.60 -8.39
CA ILE A 45 -12.90 -12.08 -9.65
C ILE A 45 -11.83 -13.04 -10.25
N LYS A 46 -11.32 -13.98 -9.45
CA LYS A 46 -10.33 -14.99 -9.85
C LYS A 46 -8.97 -14.41 -10.28
N VAL A 47 -8.59 -13.27 -9.73
CA VAL A 47 -7.25 -12.70 -9.92
C VAL A 47 -6.19 -13.69 -9.42
N ALA A 48 -5.16 -13.95 -10.25
CA ALA A 48 -4.15 -14.95 -9.92
C ALA A 48 -3.22 -14.49 -8.78
N LYS A 49 -2.84 -13.20 -8.77
CA LYS A 49 -1.99 -12.60 -7.74
C LYS A 49 -2.50 -11.24 -7.30
N VAL A 50 -2.54 -11.01 -5.99
CA VAL A 50 -2.83 -9.69 -5.40
C VAL A 50 -1.63 -9.19 -4.62
N ILE A 51 -1.20 -7.98 -4.93
CA ILE A 51 -0.07 -7.30 -4.30
C ILE A 51 -0.63 -6.15 -3.48
N VAL A 52 -0.55 -6.24 -2.16
CA VAL A 52 -0.85 -5.10 -1.27
C VAL A 52 0.42 -4.29 -1.10
N CYS A 53 0.40 -3.00 -1.44
CA CYS A 53 1.57 -2.16 -1.23
C CYS A 53 1.65 -1.71 0.23
N GLN A 54 2.87 -1.68 0.78
CA GLN A 54 3.11 -1.12 2.10
C GLN A 54 2.70 0.36 2.16
N VAL A 55 1.93 0.72 3.17
CA VAL A 55 1.54 2.11 3.44
C VAL A 55 2.76 2.89 3.93
N LEU A 56 2.94 4.11 3.42
CA LEU A 56 4.11 4.94 3.72
C LEU A 56 3.86 5.85 4.93
N HIS A 57 4.92 6.14 5.68
CA HIS A 57 4.89 7.20 6.68
C HIS A 57 4.71 8.57 6.04
N ARG A 58 4.02 9.46 6.75
CA ARG A 58 4.05 10.90 6.46
C ARG A 58 5.30 11.54 7.04
N CYS A 59 5.63 12.72 6.52
CA CYS A 59 6.75 13.55 6.94
C CYS A 59 6.24 14.87 7.52
N GLU A 60 7.10 15.55 8.28
CA GLU A 60 6.83 16.92 8.70
C GLU A 60 6.68 17.81 7.46
N PRO A 61 5.56 18.54 7.31
CA PRO A 61 5.41 19.44 6.19
C PRO A 61 6.41 20.61 6.31
N THR A 62 6.98 21.03 5.19
CA THR A 62 7.88 22.20 5.12
C THR A 62 7.13 23.50 4.84
N ILE A 63 5.82 23.40 4.58
CA ILE A 63 4.90 24.52 4.40
C ILE A 63 3.73 24.38 5.35
N TRP A 64 3.03 25.49 5.61
CA TRP A 64 1.78 25.42 6.37
C TRP A 64 0.74 24.56 5.63
N THR A 65 0.08 23.66 6.36
CA THR A 65 -1.01 22.83 5.83
C THR A 65 -2.31 23.13 6.59
N ARG A 66 -3.43 23.12 5.86
CA ARG A 66 -4.75 23.41 6.44
C ARG A 66 -5.21 22.36 7.45
N PHE A 67 -4.72 21.13 7.30
CA PHE A 67 -5.12 19.98 8.09
C PHE A 67 -3.88 19.28 8.65
N PRO A 68 -3.27 19.85 9.71
CA PRO A 68 -2.11 19.24 10.35
C PRO A 68 -2.53 17.91 10.98
N VAL A 69 -1.70 16.89 10.76
CA VAL A 69 -1.87 15.56 11.35
C VAL A 69 -0.84 15.39 12.43
N ASP A 70 -1.23 14.82 13.56
CA ASP A 70 -0.27 14.29 14.52
C ASP A 70 0.51 13.15 13.82
N LEU A 71 1.74 13.47 13.41
CA LEU A 71 2.59 12.55 12.67
C LEU A 71 3.01 11.34 13.51
N HIS A 72 3.14 11.50 14.82
CA HIS A 72 3.48 10.38 15.68
C HIS A 72 2.31 9.41 15.75
N TRP A 73 1.11 9.93 16.00
CA TRP A 73 -0.13 9.16 15.98
C TRP A 73 -0.36 8.47 14.63
N PHE A 74 -0.23 9.19 13.52
CA PHE A 74 -0.47 8.65 12.19
C PHE A 74 0.56 7.58 11.81
N ASN A 75 1.85 7.85 12.00
CA ASN A 75 2.90 6.88 11.63
C ASN A 75 2.87 5.63 12.53
N ALA A 76 2.52 5.75 13.81
CA ALA A 76 2.29 4.57 14.66
C ALA A 76 1.15 3.68 14.12
N ARG A 77 0.08 4.29 13.57
CA ARG A 77 -1.01 3.56 12.93
C ARG A 77 -0.57 2.93 11.60
N VAL A 78 0.28 3.60 10.81
CA VAL A 78 0.90 3.01 9.61
C VAL A 78 1.73 1.77 9.97
N ASP A 79 2.56 1.86 11.02
CA ASP A 79 3.38 0.73 11.49
C ASP A 79 2.51 -0.46 11.93
N LYS A 80 1.42 -0.19 12.65
CA LYS A 80 0.44 -1.20 13.08
C LYS A 80 -0.26 -1.86 11.89
N LEU A 81 -0.75 -1.06 10.93
CA LEU A 81 -1.43 -1.56 9.73
C LEU A 81 -0.49 -2.44 8.90
N ASN A 82 0.71 -1.95 8.59
CA ASN A 82 1.70 -2.70 7.82
C ASN A 82 2.11 -4.01 8.50
N SER A 83 2.18 -4.02 9.84
CA SER A 83 2.46 -5.22 10.62
C SER A 83 1.33 -6.24 10.55
N SER A 84 0.07 -5.78 10.54
CA SER A 84 -1.10 -6.65 10.37
C SER A 84 -1.17 -7.21 8.94
N LEU A 85 -1.07 -6.35 7.93
CA LEU A 85 -1.08 -6.71 6.50
C LEU A 85 0.07 -7.64 6.09
N LYS A 86 1.16 -7.71 6.87
CA LYS A 86 2.22 -8.71 6.65
C LYS A 86 1.78 -10.13 6.99
N ARG A 87 0.82 -10.30 7.92
CA ARG A 87 0.37 -11.59 8.44
C ARG A 87 -0.84 -12.13 7.66
N THR A 88 -1.86 -11.32 7.47
CA THR A 88 -3.19 -11.75 6.99
C THR A 88 -3.20 -12.35 5.58
N PRO A 89 -2.57 -11.74 4.55
CA PRO A 89 -2.55 -12.30 3.20
C PRO A 89 -1.88 -13.67 3.14
N LYS A 90 -0.84 -13.88 3.97
CA LYS A 90 -0.06 -15.13 3.98
C LYS A 90 -0.82 -16.30 4.59
N SER A 91 -1.65 -16.05 5.62
CA SER A 91 -2.44 -17.12 6.26
C SER A 91 -3.67 -17.50 5.45
N ARG A 92 -4.36 -16.51 4.86
CA ARG A 92 -5.64 -16.73 4.16
C ARG A 92 -5.48 -17.12 2.69
N PHE A 93 -4.43 -16.62 2.02
CA PHE A 93 -4.20 -16.80 0.59
C PHE A 93 -2.74 -17.14 0.27
N PRO A 94 -2.25 -18.29 0.74
CA PRO A 94 -0.86 -18.68 0.53
C PRO A 94 -0.52 -18.66 -0.96
N ASN A 95 0.60 -17.99 -1.28
CA ASN A 95 1.11 -17.81 -2.64
C ASN A 95 0.19 -17.05 -3.61
N LYS A 96 -0.94 -16.50 -3.18
CA LYS A 96 -1.83 -15.69 -4.04
C LYS A 96 -1.88 -14.22 -3.63
N ALA A 97 -1.69 -13.90 -2.36
CA ALA A 97 -1.61 -12.52 -1.89
C ALA A 97 -0.35 -12.27 -1.06
N PHE A 98 0.27 -11.09 -1.22
CA PHE A 98 1.41 -10.70 -0.40
C PHE A 98 1.53 -9.18 -0.23
N LEU A 99 2.12 -8.79 0.89
CA LEU A 99 2.54 -7.42 1.15
C LEU A 99 3.87 -7.14 0.45
N TRP A 100 3.89 -6.13 -0.43
CA TRP A 100 5.11 -5.64 -1.06
C TRP A 100 5.72 -4.48 -0.25
N ARG A 101 6.94 -4.68 0.23
CA ARG A 101 7.69 -3.67 0.99
C ARG A 101 8.34 -2.65 0.06
N MET A 102 7.98 -1.40 0.23
CA MET A 102 8.46 -0.31 -0.63
C MET A 102 9.89 0.06 -0.23
N LYS A 103 10.83 -0.05 -1.16
CA LYS A 103 12.24 0.32 -0.92
C LYS A 103 12.47 1.80 -1.17
N GLY A 104 13.27 2.40 -0.30
CA GLY A 104 13.76 3.77 -0.45
C GLY A 104 12.78 4.85 -0.01
N PHE A 105 11.91 4.58 0.98
CA PHE A 105 10.98 5.56 1.56
C PHE A 105 11.12 5.70 3.10
N TRP A 106 12.10 5.02 3.71
CA TRP A 106 12.14 4.84 5.17
C TRP A 106 13.22 5.65 5.88
N SER A 107 14.34 5.96 5.21
CA SER A 107 15.39 6.79 5.84
C SER A 107 15.01 8.27 5.80
N PRO A 108 15.45 9.09 6.78
CA PRO A 108 15.21 10.54 6.77
C PRO A 108 15.63 11.21 5.46
N GLU A 109 16.80 10.84 4.94
CA GLU A 109 17.31 11.36 3.66
C GLU A 109 16.36 11.07 2.49
N THR A 110 15.89 9.82 2.37
CA THR A 110 14.97 9.44 1.29
C THR A 110 13.60 10.08 1.43
N LYS A 111 13.12 10.27 2.67
CA LYS A 111 11.87 10.97 2.95
C LYS A 111 11.91 12.43 2.48
N ASN A 112 12.99 13.14 2.78
CA ASN A 112 13.14 14.54 2.36
C ASN A 112 13.16 14.72 0.83
N LYS A 113 13.63 13.71 0.10
CA LYS A 113 13.67 13.73 -1.37
C LYS A 113 12.34 13.32 -2.02
N ASN A 114 11.70 12.30 -1.46
CA ASN A 114 10.58 11.63 -2.13
C ASN A 114 9.21 12.22 -1.79
N PHE A 115 9.11 13.04 -0.74
CA PHE A 115 7.84 13.68 -0.37
C PHE A 115 7.78 15.11 -0.89
N ALA A 116 6.58 15.53 -1.28
CA ALA A 116 6.27 16.91 -1.54
C ALA A 116 6.31 17.74 -0.25
N SER A 117 6.27 19.06 -0.37
CA SER A 117 6.37 19.99 0.76
C SER A 117 5.25 19.84 1.80
N ASP A 118 4.13 19.22 1.44
CA ASP A 118 3.02 18.94 2.37
C ASP A 118 3.26 17.71 3.26
N GLY A 119 4.36 16.99 3.07
CA GLY A 119 4.74 15.82 3.86
C GLY A 119 3.82 14.60 3.69
N CYS A 120 2.85 14.65 2.77
CA CYS A 120 1.87 13.59 2.55
C CYS A 120 1.97 13.02 1.13
N HIS A 121 1.96 13.89 0.12
CA HIS A 121 2.09 13.48 -1.27
C HIS A 121 3.54 13.23 -1.63
N LEU A 122 3.74 12.46 -2.70
CA LEU A 122 5.07 12.23 -3.25
C LEU A 122 5.48 13.36 -4.19
N SER A 123 6.76 13.71 -4.17
CA SER A 123 7.38 14.52 -5.22
C SER A 123 7.48 13.73 -6.53
N ASP A 124 7.88 14.36 -7.63
CA ASP A 124 8.10 13.65 -8.91
C ASP A 124 9.11 12.50 -8.77
N ASP A 125 10.20 12.72 -8.03
CA ASP A 125 11.18 11.68 -7.68
C ASP A 125 10.55 10.55 -6.86
N GLY A 126 9.68 10.89 -5.92
CA GLY A 126 8.92 9.93 -5.13
C GLY A 126 7.95 9.11 -5.98
N GLN A 127 7.24 9.73 -6.92
CA GLN A 127 6.35 9.04 -7.85
C GLN A 127 7.10 8.09 -8.76
N PHE A 128 8.24 8.52 -9.32
CA PHE A 128 9.12 7.65 -10.09
C PHE A 128 9.60 6.45 -9.26
N LYS A 129 9.97 6.68 -7.99
CA LYS A 129 10.37 5.62 -7.06
C LYS A 129 9.22 4.66 -6.72
N LEU A 130 8.00 5.17 -6.57
CA LEU A 130 6.78 4.40 -6.34
C LEU A 130 6.53 3.46 -7.52
N LEU A 131 6.49 4.00 -8.74
CA LEU A 131 6.29 3.22 -9.97
C LEU A 131 7.38 2.14 -10.15
N SER A 132 8.64 2.49 -9.87
CA SER A 132 9.75 1.53 -9.90
C SER A 132 9.55 0.36 -8.92
N ASN A 133 9.02 0.63 -7.72
CA ASN A 133 8.69 -0.41 -6.75
C ASN A 133 7.52 -1.27 -7.22
N ILE A 134 6.48 -0.66 -7.79
CA ILE A 134 5.31 -1.38 -8.33
C ILE A 134 5.75 -2.33 -9.46
N TRP A 135 6.58 -1.87 -10.39
CA TRP A 135 7.15 -2.72 -11.44
C TRP A 135 7.94 -3.90 -10.89
N ALA A 136 8.80 -3.66 -9.91
CA ALA A 136 9.55 -4.74 -9.26
C ALA A 136 8.62 -5.75 -8.58
N ALA A 137 7.51 -5.29 -7.98
CA ALA A 137 6.50 -6.15 -7.38
C ALA A 137 5.80 -7.04 -8.41
N ILE A 138 5.37 -6.46 -9.53
CA ILE A 138 4.72 -7.17 -10.63
C ILE A 138 5.66 -8.24 -11.22
N ILE A 139 6.92 -7.89 -11.50
CA ILE A 139 7.92 -8.84 -12.01
C ILE A 139 8.13 -9.99 -11.01
N ALA A 140 8.20 -9.68 -9.71
CA ALA A 140 8.33 -10.71 -8.69
C ALA A 140 7.10 -11.64 -8.62
N ALA A 141 5.89 -11.08 -8.69
CA ALA A 141 4.63 -11.84 -8.71
C ALA A 141 4.56 -12.78 -9.92
N HIS A 142 4.91 -12.28 -11.09
CA HIS A 142 4.90 -13.05 -12.33
C HIS A 142 5.91 -14.21 -12.26
N ARG A 143 7.14 -13.97 -11.79
CA ARG A 143 8.15 -15.02 -11.61
C ARG A 143 7.75 -16.12 -10.62
N GLN A 144 6.96 -15.78 -9.60
CA GLN A 144 6.40 -16.77 -8.66
C GLN A 144 5.29 -17.62 -9.28
N SER A 145 4.71 -17.20 -10.39
CA SER A 145 3.66 -17.96 -11.11
C SER A 145 4.24 -18.98 -12.10
N LEU A 146 5.54 -18.85 -12.42
CA LEU A 146 6.27 -19.76 -13.31
C LEU A 146 6.91 -20.96 -12.58
N LYS A 147 6.76 -21.05 -11.26
CA LYS A 147 7.27 -22.14 -10.41
C LYS A 147 6.12 -22.99 -9.91
#